data_AF-L9WMM3-F1
#
_entry.id   AF-L9WMM3-F1
#
_cell.length_a   1.000
_cell.length_b   1.000
_cell.length_c   1.000
_cell.angle_alpha   90.00
_cell.angle_beta   90.00
_cell.angle_gamma   90.00
#
_symmetry.space_group_name_H-M   'P 1'
#
loop_
_entity.id
_entity.type
_entity.pdbx_description
1 polymer ?
#
loop_
_entity_poly.entity_id
_entity_poly.type
_entity_poly.pdbx_seq_one_letter_code
_entity_poly.pdbx_strand_id
1 'polypeptide(L)'
;MMSTGALRPVSESADRTPHLSQDVAFEMLSCRRRRYVLHYLKQTDGVADLRELVAQIAAWENGVPTTEVTYEQRTRVYTALRQSHLPKLDDSDIISFDADRGTVVLTDAASELEVYLDVVPHDDIPWSKYYLGLGVLCTGFVVGMWVGLLPFSLIPPLAGTTLVTVLFTASALVHVRHDSRMQLGANGMPPNETGGEDA
;
A
#
# COMPACT_ATOMS: atom_id res chain seq x y z
N MET A 1 27.37 -56.57 -11.53
CA MET A 1 27.07 -55.53 -10.50
C MET A 1 27.09 -54.20 -11.24
N MET A 2 26.01 -53.70 -11.86
CA MET A 2 24.70 -53.28 -11.33
C MET A 2 24.82 -52.30 -10.16
N SER A 3 24.00 -51.24 -10.23
CA SER A 3 23.79 -50.11 -9.29
C SER A 3 24.67 -48.87 -9.49
N THR A 4 24.16 -47.64 -9.60
CA THR A 4 22.79 -47.09 -9.65
C THR A 4 22.94 -45.68 -10.23
N GLY A 5 22.42 -45.44 -11.44
CA GLY A 5 22.20 -44.08 -11.94
C GLY A 5 20.97 -43.51 -11.21
N ALA A 6 21.18 -42.52 -10.35
CA ALA A 6 20.09 -41.85 -9.66
C ALA A 6 19.23 -41.09 -10.70
N LEU A 7 18.06 -41.64 -11.00
CA LEU A 7 16.95 -40.94 -11.62
C LEU A 7 16.59 -39.75 -10.72
N ARG A 8 16.91 -38.54 -11.18
CA ARG A 8 16.40 -37.31 -10.60
C ARG A 8 14.88 -37.30 -10.86
N PRO A 9 14.02 -37.17 -9.83
CA PRO A 9 12.60 -37.15 -10.07
C PRO A 9 12.28 -35.95 -10.96
N VAL A 10 11.61 -36.21 -12.08
CA VAL A 10 10.81 -35.21 -12.78
C VAL A 10 9.76 -34.81 -11.76
N SER A 11 9.94 -33.65 -11.12
CA SER A 11 8.88 -33.05 -10.32
C SER A 11 7.74 -32.73 -11.26
N GLU A 12 6.74 -33.59 -11.15
CA GLU A 12 5.38 -33.50 -11.64
C GLU A 12 4.87 -32.06 -11.55
N SER A 13 4.60 -31.50 -12.73
CA SER A 13 3.84 -30.27 -12.92
C SER A 13 2.42 -30.51 -12.42
N ALA A 14 2.18 -30.23 -11.14
CA ALA A 14 0.86 -30.19 -10.56
C ALA A 14 0.43 -28.72 -10.42
N ASP A 15 -0.55 -28.37 -11.27
CA ASP A 15 -1.49 -27.26 -11.11
C ASP A 15 -0.90 -25.85 -10.95
N ARG A 16 -0.73 -25.16 -12.08
CA ARG A 16 -0.64 -23.70 -12.10
C ARG A 16 -1.77 -23.18 -12.96
N THR A 17 -2.97 -23.06 -12.39
CA THR A 17 -3.70 -21.79 -12.58
C THR A 17 -2.68 -20.67 -12.37
N PRO A 18 -2.58 -19.67 -13.27
CA PRO A 18 -1.56 -18.63 -13.19
C PRO A 18 -1.88 -17.75 -11.99
N HIS A 19 -1.51 -18.21 -10.80
CA HIS A 19 -1.64 -17.44 -9.59
C HIS A 19 -0.62 -16.31 -9.65
N LEU A 20 -1.10 -15.06 -9.62
CA LEU A 20 -0.24 -13.89 -9.47
C LEU A 20 0.63 -14.08 -8.23
N SER A 21 1.95 -14.07 -8.41
CA SER A 21 2.83 -14.23 -7.26
C SER A 21 2.69 -13.04 -6.32
N GLN A 22 2.76 -13.27 -5.01
CA GLN A 22 2.65 -12.22 -3.99
C GLN A 22 3.65 -11.07 -4.22
N ASP A 23 4.85 -11.39 -4.70
CA ASP A 23 5.89 -10.41 -5.02
C ASP A 23 5.47 -9.51 -6.20
N VAL A 24 4.86 -10.08 -7.24
CA VAL A 24 4.34 -9.32 -8.39
C VAL A 24 3.15 -8.46 -7.95
N ALA A 25 2.23 -9.01 -7.16
CA ALA A 25 1.14 -8.25 -6.57
C ALA A 25 1.64 -7.05 -5.77
N PHE A 26 2.62 -7.26 -4.87
CA PHE A 26 3.23 -6.19 -4.08
C PHE A 26 3.96 -5.16 -4.95
N GLU A 27 4.74 -5.61 -5.95
CA GLU A 27 5.40 -4.72 -6.90
C GLU A 27 4.37 -3.83 -7.58
N MET A 28 3.26 -4.39 -8.08
CA MET A 28 2.24 -3.61 -8.77
C MET A 28 1.51 -2.63 -7.86
N LEU A 29 1.15 -3.05 -6.64
CA LEU A 29 0.44 -2.21 -5.67
C LEU A 29 1.32 -1.15 -4.99
N SER A 30 2.65 -1.31 -4.99
CA SER A 30 3.57 -0.33 -4.42
C SER A 30 3.50 1.06 -5.07
N CYS A 31 3.02 1.15 -6.32
CA CYS A 31 2.90 2.41 -7.04
C CYS A 31 1.50 3.01 -6.92
N ARG A 32 1.41 4.24 -6.40
CA ARG A 32 0.14 5.01 -6.25
C ARG A 32 -0.68 5.06 -7.54
N ARG A 33 -0.03 5.37 -8.68
CA ARG A 33 -0.71 5.46 -9.98
C ARG A 33 -1.27 4.14 -10.47
N ARG A 34 -0.58 3.00 -10.25
CA ARG A 34 -1.11 1.68 -10.60
C ARG A 34 -2.33 1.32 -9.74
N ARG A 35 -2.30 1.63 -8.44
CA ARG A 35 -3.47 1.47 -7.56
C ARG A 35 -4.67 2.28 -8.06
N TYR A 36 -4.46 3.52 -8.49
CA TYR A 36 -5.53 4.34 -9.05
C TYR A 36 -6.09 3.78 -10.35
N VAL A 37 -5.25 3.25 -11.24
CA VAL A 37 -5.74 2.60 -12.47
C VAL A 37 -6.69 1.45 -12.13
N LEU A 38 -6.25 0.54 -11.25
CA LEU A 38 -7.06 -0.61 -10.86
C LEU A 38 -8.36 -0.19 -10.15
N HIS A 39 -8.27 0.82 -9.28
CA HIS A 39 -9.43 1.36 -8.58
C HIS A 39 -10.45 2.00 -9.54
N TYR A 40 -9.99 2.72 -10.57
CA TYR A 40 -10.87 3.30 -11.59
C TYR A 40 -11.54 2.21 -12.43
N LEU A 41 -10.76 1.23 -12.91
CA LEU A 41 -11.31 0.13 -13.70
C LEU A 41 -12.37 -0.64 -12.93
N LYS A 42 -12.18 -0.89 -11.63
CA LYS A 42 -13.21 -1.51 -10.78
C LYS A 42 -14.51 -0.70 -10.70
N GLN A 43 -14.43 0.63 -10.73
CA GLN A 43 -15.62 1.49 -10.71
C GLN A 43 -16.35 1.52 -12.06
N THR A 44 -15.69 1.12 -13.14
CA THR A 44 -16.21 1.17 -14.52
C THR A 44 -16.35 -0.23 -15.11
N ASP A 45 -16.78 -1.19 -14.30
CA ASP A 45 -17.03 -2.58 -14.72
C ASP A 45 -15.84 -3.25 -15.44
N GLY A 46 -14.62 -2.84 -15.10
CA GLY A 46 -13.37 -3.38 -15.63
C GLY A 46 -12.94 -2.78 -16.97
N VAL A 47 -13.59 -1.76 -17.54
CA VAL A 47 -13.23 -1.21 -18.85
C VAL A 47 -13.18 0.31 -18.81
N ALA A 48 -12.13 0.92 -19.37
CA ALA A 48 -12.00 2.37 -19.46
C ALA A 48 -11.29 2.86 -20.72
N ASP A 49 -11.65 4.06 -21.19
CA ASP A 49 -10.86 4.83 -22.14
C ASP A 49 -9.68 5.51 -21.43
N LEU A 50 -8.51 5.51 -22.07
CA LEU A 50 -7.27 6.07 -21.53
C LEU A 50 -7.42 7.55 -21.19
N ARG A 51 -8.19 8.32 -21.98
CA ARG A 51 -8.40 9.75 -21.74
C ARG A 51 -9.22 9.99 -20.47
N GLU A 52 -10.27 9.20 -20.27
CA GLU A 52 -11.13 9.28 -19.09
C GLU A 52 -10.37 8.83 -17.84
N LEU A 53 -9.65 7.71 -17.95
CA LEU A 53 -8.74 7.20 -16.93
C LEU A 53 -7.70 8.25 -16.50
N VAL A 54 -7.04 8.90 -17.47
CA VAL A 54 -6.05 9.95 -17.20
C VAL A 54 -6.69 11.15 -16.51
N ALA A 55 -7.87 11.58 -16.97
CA ALA A 55 -8.56 12.72 -16.38
C ALA A 55 -8.95 12.43 -14.92
N GLN A 56 -9.48 11.24 -14.64
CA GLN A 56 -9.87 10.85 -13.29
C GLN A 56 -8.65 10.70 -12.38
N ILE A 57 -7.57 10.08 -12.85
CA ILE A 57 -6.34 9.94 -12.06
C ILE A 57 -5.72 11.30 -11.76
N ALA A 58 -5.68 12.21 -12.74
CA ALA A 58 -5.19 13.56 -12.53
C ALA A 58 -6.07 14.34 -11.53
N ALA A 59 -7.39 14.15 -11.56
CA ALA A 59 -8.31 14.69 -10.57
C ALA A 59 -7.99 14.19 -9.15
N TRP A 60 -7.84 12.88 -8.98
CA TRP A 60 -7.48 12.28 -7.69
C TRP A 60 -6.10 12.73 -7.19
N GLU A 61 -5.09 12.84 -8.06
CA GLU A 61 -3.74 13.25 -7.67
C GLU A 61 -3.67 14.69 -7.16
N ASN A 62 -4.58 15.55 -7.61
CA ASN A 62 -4.57 16.98 -7.30
C ASN A 62 -5.74 17.39 -6.38
N GLY A 63 -6.61 16.45 -5.98
CA GLY A 63 -7.74 16.73 -5.09
C GLY A 63 -8.80 17.67 -5.70
N VAL A 64 -8.93 17.67 -7.03
CA VAL A 64 -9.85 18.57 -7.76
C VAL A 64 -10.84 17.77 -8.60
N PRO A 65 -12.01 18.31 -8.97
CA PRO A 65 -12.89 17.66 -9.94
C PRO A 65 -12.23 17.55 -11.31
N THR A 66 -12.64 16.58 -12.12
CA THR A 66 -12.12 16.34 -13.48
C THR A 66 -12.24 17.56 -14.41
N THR A 67 -13.22 18.43 -14.16
CA THR A 67 -13.45 19.70 -14.87
C THR A 67 -12.37 20.76 -14.60
N GLU A 68 -11.69 20.68 -13.45
CA GLU A 68 -10.66 21.63 -13.02
C GLU A 68 -9.24 21.12 -13.30
N VAL A 69 -9.09 19.89 -13.80
CA VAL A 69 -7.79 19.32 -14.17
C VAL A 69 -7.18 20.11 -15.34
N THR A 70 -6.03 20.73 -15.07
CA THR A 70 -5.26 21.49 -16.06
C THR A 70 -4.68 20.59 -17.16
N TYR A 71 -4.37 21.21 -18.30
CA TYR A 71 -3.70 20.51 -19.41
C TYR A 71 -2.35 19.90 -19.00
N GLU A 72 -1.57 20.61 -18.19
CA GLU A 72 -0.25 20.14 -17.75
C GLU A 72 -0.36 18.91 -16.84
N GLN A 73 -1.25 18.95 -15.84
CA GLN A 73 -1.53 17.80 -14.97
C GLN A 73 -1.95 16.57 -15.78
N ARG A 74 -2.87 16.76 -16.73
CA ARG A 74 -3.36 15.69 -17.60
C ARG A 74 -2.25 15.09 -18.47
N THR A 75 -1.42 15.94 -19.07
CA THR A 75 -0.31 15.52 -19.94
C THR A 75 0.73 14.72 -19.17
N ARG A 76 1.02 15.14 -17.92
CA ARG A 76 1.98 14.47 -17.04
C ARG A 76 1.51 13.06 -16.65
N VAL A 77 0.23 12.92 -16.31
CA VAL A 77 -0.38 11.62 -16.00
C VAL A 77 -0.45 10.75 -17.24
N TYR A 78 -0.91 11.28 -18.38
CA TYR A 78 -0.97 10.54 -19.65
C TYR A 78 0.37 9.92 -20.02
N THR A 79 1.43 10.73 -19.99
CA THR A 79 2.78 10.28 -20.36
C THR A 79 3.26 9.16 -19.44
N ALA A 80 3.08 9.32 -18.12
CA ALA A 80 3.50 8.31 -17.16
C ALA A 80 2.69 7.00 -17.28
N LEU A 81 1.37 7.09 -17.45
CA LEU A 81 0.53 5.91 -17.64
C LEU A 81 0.94 5.14 -18.88
N ARG A 82 1.08 5.83 -20.01
CA ARG A 82 1.38 5.20 -21.30
C ARG A 82 2.78 4.60 -21.36
N GLN A 83 3.77 5.22 -20.71
CA GLN A 83 5.18 4.79 -20.80
C GLN A 83 5.59 3.78 -19.74
N SER A 84 4.99 3.83 -18.55
CA SER A 84 5.49 3.05 -17.40
C SER A 84 4.40 2.20 -16.75
N HIS A 85 3.24 2.78 -16.45
CA HIS A 85 2.29 2.10 -15.57
C HIS A 85 1.44 1.06 -16.30
N LEU A 86 0.84 1.42 -17.44
CA LEU A 86 -0.01 0.52 -18.21
C LEU A 86 0.80 -0.62 -18.83
N PRO A 87 1.95 -0.39 -19.49
CA PRO A 87 2.75 -1.50 -20.02
C PRO A 87 3.16 -2.51 -18.94
N LYS A 88 3.54 -2.03 -17.74
CA LYS A 88 3.96 -2.92 -16.65
C LYS A 88 2.81 -3.75 -16.06
N LEU A 89 1.61 -3.19 -16.01
CA LEU A 89 0.40 -3.91 -15.59
C LEU A 89 -0.05 -4.92 -16.65
N ASP A 90 0.11 -4.58 -17.93
CA ASP A 90 -0.17 -5.43 -19.09
C ASP A 90 0.82 -6.60 -19.18
N ASP A 91 2.12 -6.34 -19.01
CA ASP A 91 3.19 -7.36 -18.93
C ASP A 91 2.95 -8.39 -17.80
N SER A 92 2.19 -7.98 -16.77
CA SER A 92 1.84 -8.82 -15.62
C SER A 92 0.47 -9.49 -15.75
N ASP A 93 -0.17 -9.36 -16.91
CA ASP A 93 -1.50 -9.89 -17.24
C ASP A 93 -2.62 -9.42 -16.30
N ILE A 94 -2.45 -8.28 -15.62
CA ILE A 94 -3.46 -7.71 -14.69
C ILE A 94 -4.47 -6.85 -15.46
N ILE A 95 -4.02 -6.22 -16.54
CA ILE A 95 -4.86 -5.47 -17.47
C ILE A 95 -4.50 -5.90 -18.90
N SER A 96 -5.38 -5.63 -19.84
CA SER A 96 -5.07 -5.57 -21.26
C SER A 96 -5.09 -4.10 -21.70
N PHE A 97 -3.95 -3.60 -22.18
CA PHE A 97 -3.82 -2.24 -22.67
C PHE A 97 -3.62 -2.18 -24.19
N ASP A 98 -4.62 -1.67 -24.90
CA ASP A 98 -4.52 -1.36 -26.32
C ASP A 98 -4.07 0.09 -26.51
N ALA A 99 -2.79 0.28 -26.84
CA ALA A 99 -2.17 1.60 -27.00
C ALA A 99 -2.62 2.35 -28.26
N ASP A 100 -3.16 1.64 -29.26
CA ASP A 100 -3.65 2.21 -30.52
C ASP A 100 -5.09 2.68 -30.37
N ARG A 101 -5.93 1.88 -29.71
CA ARG A 101 -7.33 2.22 -29.40
C ARG A 101 -7.47 3.06 -28.13
N GLY A 102 -6.44 3.12 -27.29
CA GLY A 102 -6.46 3.80 -26.00
C GLY A 102 -7.43 3.14 -25.02
N THR A 103 -7.62 1.83 -25.11
CA THR A 103 -8.57 1.10 -24.24
C THR A 103 -7.81 0.30 -23.20
N VAL A 104 -8.27 0.34 -21.95
CA VAL A 104 -7.73 -0.44 -20.84
C VAL A 104 -8.82 -1.35 -20.29
N VAL A 105 -8.54 -2.64 -20.19
CA VAL A 105 -9.48 -3.66 -19.72
C VAL A 105 -8.85 -4.44 -18.56
N LEU A 106 -9.61 -4.70 -17.52
CA LEU A 106 -9.21 -5.55 -16.41
C LEU A 106 -9.30 -7.02 -16.84
N THR A 107 -8.29 -7.82 -16.52
CA THR A 107 -8.30 -9.27 -16.81
C THR A 107 -8.84 -10.06 -15.62
N ASP A 108 -9.12 -11.35 -15.84
CA ASP A 108 -9.54 -12.27 -14.76
C ASP A 108 -8.43 -12.46 -13.71
N ALA A 109 -7.15 -12.27 -14.06
CA ALA A 109 -6.04 -12.36 -13.10
C ALA A 109 -6.11 -11.21 -12.07
N ALA A 110 -6.72 -10.07 -12.41
CA ALA A 110 -6.91 -8.99 -11.46
C ALA A 110 -7.83 -9.37 -10.29
N SER A 111 -8.71 -10.36 -10.46
CA SER A 111 -9.56 -10.90 -9.39
C SER A 111 -8.72 -11.47 -8.23
N GLU A 112 -7.53 -12.02 -8.52
CA GLU A 112 -6.61 -12.49 -7.48
C GLU A 112 -5.90 -11.35 -6.74
N LEU A 113 -5.71 -10.21 -7.42
CA LEU A 113 -5.16 -9.00 -6.81
C LEU A 113 -6.18 -8.32 -5.88
N GLU A 114 -7.48 -8.61 -5.99
CA GLU A 114 -8.51 -8.07 -5.11
C GLU A 114 -8.29 -8.44 -3.65
N VAL A 115 -7.85 -9.67 -3.39
CA VAL A 115 -7.50 -10.14 -2.03
C VAL A 115 -6.37 -9.30 -1.43
N TYR A 116 -5.47 -8.76 -2.25
CA TYR A 116 -4.37 -7.91 -1.82
C TYR A 116 -4.73 -6.42 -1.80
N LEU A 117 -5.68 -5.97 -2.63
CA LEU A 117 -6.19 -4.59 -2.67
C LEU A 117 -7.11 -4.28 -1.47
N ASP A 118 -7.90 -5.25 -1.01
CA ASP A 118 -8.78 -5.10 0.17
C ASP A 118 -8.00 -5.03 1.50
N VAL A 119 -6.67 -5.14 1.46
CA VAL A 119 -5.80 -5.24 2.66
C VAL A 119 -4.96 -3.98 2.91
N VAL A 120 -4.99 -2.93 2.07
CA VAL A 120 -4.05 -1.80 2.29
C VAL A 120 -4.69 -0.40 2.26
N PRO A 121 -5.28 0.05 3.38
CA PRO A 121 -5.24 1.46 3.76
C PRO A 121 -3.77 1.82 4.02
N HIS A 122 -3.13 2.57 3.12
CA HIS A 122 -1.75 3.05 3.28
C HIS A 122 -1.75 4.55 3.58
N ASP A 123 -2.44 4.93 4.66
CA ASP A 123 -2.53 6.31 5.13
C ASP A 123 -2.34 6.40 6.66
N ASP A 124 -1.48 5.53 7.20
CA ASP A 124 -1.02 5.62 8.58
C ASP A 124 0.47 5.95 8.59
N ILE A 125 0.88 6.79 9.55
CA ILE A 125 2.28 7.04 9.91
C ILE A 125 3.04 5.71 9.84
N PRO A 126 4.11 5.58 9.01
CA PRO A 126 4.81 4.31 8.83
C PRO A 126 5.09 3.71 10.20
N TRP A 127 4.54 2.54 10.48
CA TRP A 127 4.61 1.94 11.81
C TRP A 127 6.04 1.86 12.33
N SER A 128 7.00 1.68 11.42
CA SER A 128 8.43 1.78 11.70
C SER A 128 8.84 3.12 12.32
N LYS A 129 8.36 4.26 11.83
CA LYS A 129 8.62 5.61 12.38
C LYS A 129 7.92 5.82 13.72
N TYR A 130 6.70 5.32 13.88
CA TYR A 130 5.97 5.38 15.16
C TYR A 130 6.71 4.58 16.25
N TYR A 131 7.06 3.33 15.97
CA TYR A 131 7.81 2.48 16.90
C TYR A 131 9.24 2.96 17.12
N LEU A 132 9.89 3.55 16.11
CA LEU A 132 11.21 4.16 16.25
C LEU A 132 11.12 5.39 17.17
N GLY A 133 10.15 6.27 16.98
CA GLY A 133 9.93 7.43 17.85
C GLY A 133 9.59 7.03 19.29
N LEU A 134 8.67 6.06 19.46
CA LEU A 134 8.32 5.52 20.77
C LEU A 134 9.52 4.85 21.46
N GLY A 135 10.29 4.06 20.70
CA GLY A 135 11.50 3.40 21.18
C GLY A 135 12.59 4.39 21.59
N VAL A 136 12.83 5.44 20.81
CA VAL A 136 13.77 6.52 21.15
C VAL A 136 13.32 7.24 22.41
N LEU A 137 12.02 7.54 22.55
CA LEU A 137 11.47 8.20 23.73
C LEU A 137 11.61 7.33 25.00
N CYS A 138 11.24 6.05 24.92
CA CYS A 138 11.39 5.11 26.03
C CYS A 138 12.88 4.90 26.40
N THR A 139 13.75 4.76 25.41
CA THR A 139 15.19 4.57 25.63
C THR A 139 15.81 5.81 26.29
N GLY A 140 15.47 7.01 25.79
CA GLY A 140 15.93 8.27 26.36
C GLY A 140 15.49 8.45 27.81
N PHE A 141 14.25 8.07 28.13
CA PHE A 141 13.74 8.09 29.50
C PHE A 141 14.52 7.14 30.44
N VAL A 142 14.77 5.90 30.01
CA VAL A 142 15.54 4.91 30.78
C VAL A 142 16.99 5.36 30.98
N VAL A 143 17.64 5.89 29.94
CA VAL A 143 19.00 6.44 30.03
C VAL A 143 19.03 7.65 30.98
N GLY A 144 18.03 8.53 30.91
CA GLY A 144 17.89 9.67 31.81
C GLY A 144 17.80 9.27 33.28
N MET A 145 17.05 8.21 33.59
CA MET A 145 16.99 7.62 34.93
C MET A 145 18.31 6.97 35.35
N TRP A 146 19.00 6.27 34.45
CA TRP A 146 20.25 5.57 34.75
C TRP A 146 21.41 6.52 35.05
N VAL A 147 21.50 7.64 34.31
CA VAL A 147 22.50 8.69 34.53
C VAL A 147 22.17 9.57 35.75
N GLY A 148 20.92 9.54 36.23
CA GLY A 148 20.47 10.36 37.36
C GLY A 148 20.33 11.84 37.02
N LEU A 149 19.99 12.16 35.77
CA LEU A 149 19.70 13.53 35.33
C LEU A 149 18.49 14.08 36.08
N LEU A 150 18.52 15.35 36.51
CA LEU A 150 17.32 16.03 37.00
C LEU A 150 16.36 16.28 35.83
N PRO A 151 15.03 16.03 35.95
CA PRO A 151 14.28 15.64 37.15
C PRO A 151 14.17 14.12 37.39
N PHE A 152 14.74 13.27 36.52
CA PHE A 152 14.59 11.81 36.54
C PHE A 152 15.20 11.12 37.77
N SER A 153 16.21 11.71 38.42
CA SER A 153 16.76 11.21 39.69
C SER A 153 15.81 11.29 40.88
N LEU A 154 14.75 12.10 40.78
CA LEU A 154 13.71 12.21 41.82
C LEU A 154 12.65 11.08 41.71
N ILE A 155 12.68 10.31 40.61
CA ILE A 155 11.69 9.29 40.31
C ILE A 155 12.18 7.93 40.82
N PRO A 156 11.44 7.24 41.71
CA PRO A 156 11.78 5.88 42.14
C PRO A 156 11.89 4.94 40.93
N PRO A 157 12.90 4.04 40.87
CA PRO A 157 13.11 3.14 39.73
C PRO A 157 11.86 2.34 39.33
N LEU A 158 11.13 1.85 40.33
CA LEU A 158 9.87 1.11 40.12
C LEU A 158 8.82 1.97 39.42
N ALA A 159 8.64 3.23 39.83
CA ALA A 159 7.68 4.16 39.23
C ALA A 159 8.00 4.46 37.76
N GLY A 160 9.29 4.58 37.43
CA GLY A 160 9.74 4.76 36.04
C GLY A 160 9.44 3.54 35.16
N THR A 161 9.75 2.33 35.64
CA THR A 161 9.46 1.09 34.88
C THR A 161 7.96 0.85 34.67
N THR A 162 7.13 1.19 35.65
CA THR A 162 5.66 1.10 35.50
C THR A 162 5.14 2.08 34.45
N LEU A 163 5.67 3.30 34.39
CA LEU A 163 5.25 4.30 33.40
C LEU A 163 5.54 3.83 31.96
N VAL A 164 6.76 3.32 31.72
CA VAL A 164 7.17 2.79 30.41
C VAL A 164 6.29 1.59 30.00
N THR A 165 6.05 0.67 30.92
CA THR A 165 5.23 -0.52 30.67
C THR A 165 3.78 -0.14 30.35
N VAL A 166 3.21 0.84 31.07
CA VAL A 166 1.86 1.36 30.83
C VAL A 166 1.76 2.04 29.47
N LEU A 167 2.73 2.87 29.09
CA LEU A 167 2.76 3.53 27.77
C LEU A 167 2.83 2.50 26.63
N PHE A 168 3.68 1.50 26.76
CA PHE A 168 3.79 0.43 25.78
C PHE A 168 2.50 -0.39 25.67
N THR A 169 1.92 -0.76 26.82
CA THR A 169 0.68 -1.54 26.87
C THR A 169 -0.52 -0.75 26.33
N ALA A 170 -0.61 0.54 26.64
CA ALA A 170 -1.65 1.42 26.11
C ALA A 170 -1.53 1.60 24.59
N SER A 171 -0.30 1.77 24.08
CA SER A 171 -0.02 1.83 22.64
C SER A 171 -0.45 0.53 21.93
N ALA A 172 -0.07 -0.63 22.46
CA ALA A 172 -0.49 -1.93 21.93
C ALA A 172 -2.02 -2.12 21.98
N LEU A 173 -2.68 -1.63 23.03
CA LEU A 173 -4.13 -1.75 23.19
C LEU A 173 -4.91 -0.84 22.23
N VAL A 174 -4.39 0.37 21.96
CA VAL A 174 -4.93 1.26 20.93
C VAL A 174 -4.77 0.61 19.55
N HIS A 175 -3.63 -0.02 19.27
CA HIS A 175 -3.37 -0.73 18.02
C HIS A 175 -4.39 -1.84 17.77
N VAL A 176 -4.63 -2.72 18.75
CA VAL A 176 -5.62 -3.80 18.65
C VAL A 176 -7.04 -3.27 18.41
N ARG A 177 -7.37 -2.12 19.01
CA ARG A 177 -8.68 -1.48 18.81
C ARG A 177 -8.82 -0.78 17.46
N HIS A 178 -7.74 -0.26 16.89
CA HIS A 178 -7.76 0.44 15.61
C HIS A 178 -7.86 -0.54 14.43
N ASP A 179 -7.15 -1.67 14.52
CA ASP A 179 -7.14 -2.73 13.50
C ASP A 179 -8.54 -3.32 13.26
N SER A 180 -9.37 -3.37 14.32
CA SER A 180 -10.74 -3.88 14.25
C SER A 180 -11.75 -2.94 13.55
N ARG A 181 -11.38 -1.69 13.26
CA ARG A 181 -12.29 -0.67 12.67
C ARG A 181 -12.12 -0.47 11.15
N MET A 182 -11.17 -1.15 10.51
CA MET A 182 -10.84 -0.91 9.10
C MET A 182 -11.70 -1.72 8.09
N GLN A 183 -12.78 -2.38 8.51
CA GLN A 183 -13.66 -3.16 7.61
C GLN A 183 -14.88 -2.39 7.04
N LEU A 184 -14.88 -1.05 6.99
CA LEU A 184 -16.04 -0.28 6.53
C LEU A 184 -15.64 0.84 5.56
N GLY A 185 -15.98 0.71 4.28
CA GLY A 185 -15.85 1.82 3.32
C GLY A 185 -15.93 1.48 1.84
N ALA A 186 -16.92 0.70 1.39
CA ALA A 186 -17.28 0.66 -0.03
C ALA A 186 -17.93 2.00 -0.43
N ASN A 187 -17.37 2.67 -1.46
CA ASN A 187 -17.85 3.90 -2.12
C ASN A 187 -17.25 5.25 -1.64
N GLY A 188 -15.96 5.47 -1.86
CA GLY A 188 -15.31 6.77 -1.68
C GLY A 188 -14.01 6.91 -2.46
N MET A 189 -13.49 8.14 -2.53
CA MET A 189 -12.13 8.48 -2.98
C MET A 189 -11.12 7.44 -2.47
N PRO A 190 -10.17 6.94 -3.29
CA PRO A 190 -9.13 6.06 -2.78
C PRO A 190 -8.41 6.81 -1.64
N PRO A 191 -8.22 6.19 -0.46
CA PRO A 191 -7.67 6.90 0.69
C PRO A 191 -6.25 7.37 0.39
N ASN A 192 -6.10 8.68 0.15
CA ASN A 192 -4.91 9.48 0.42
C ASN A 192 -5.15 11.01 0.33
N GLU A 193 -4.67 11.69 1.37
CA GLU A 193 -4.15 13.07 1.38
C GLU A 193 -5.11 14.22 1.02
N THR A 194 -6.10 14.47 1.89
CA THR A 194 -6.51 15.85 2.20
C THR A 194 -6.33 16.09 3.70
N GLY A 195 -5.18 16.64 4.06
CA GLY A 195 -4.83 16.96 5.45
C GLY A 195 -3.61 17.85 5.56
N GLY A 196 -3.47 18.80 4.64
CA GLY A 196 -2.47 19.85 4.70
C GLY A 196 -3.12 21.16 4.29
N GLU A 197 -2.91 22.18 5.12
CA GLU A 197 -3.31 23.58 4.94
C GLU A 197 -4.75 23.91 5.37
N ASP A 198 -4.93 24.07 6.68
CA ASP A 198 -5.69 25.17 7.26
C ASP A 198 -5.18 25.43 8.69
N ALA A 199 -4.12 26.24 8.81
CA ALA A 199 -3.78 27.07 9.98
C ALA A 199 -2.71 28.11 9.60
#